data_AF-A0ABD3PBF2-F1
#
_entry.id   AF-A0ABD3PBF2-F1
#
_cell.length_a   1.000
_cell.length_b   1.000
_cell.length_c   1.000
_cell.angle_alpha   90.00
_cell.angle_beta   90.00
_cell.angle_gamma   90.00
#
_symmetry.space_group_name_H-M   'P 1'
#
loop_
_entity.id
_entity.type
_entity.pdbx_description
1 polymer ?
#
loop_
_entity_poly.entity_id
_entity_poly.type
_entity_poly.pdbx_seq_one_letter_code
_entity_poly.pdbx_strand_id
1 'polypeptide(L)'
;MVALSLAKLVGATAMVTLTTIDDAIWLVPYTAQYLPLSTRVIHGFLFILTLELLVCGCVAVSSLFQWVVDTKAISSDVHWPDENIILGSIGAGICWIIAIFLFVRKCLKRRRRAREKDLTMSERELHRATTQQVSNKYGSIHTDDEDENEISSTPSPLAVVSFTALGALDEVSYFPSLLLGGIFTPFDLCLGTLFAAIIVLIVVTVFLSQFKPVLDFLDRIPLYGIVAVFATVLTCDVLFDTMMNDKR
;
A
#
# COMPACT_ATOMS: atom_id res chain seq x y z
N MET A 1 30.89 -17.62 -1.20
CA MET A 1 29.94 -18.02 -2.25
C MET A 1 28.90 -18.91 -1.60
N VAL A 2 27.74 -18.34 -1.29
CA VAL A 2 26.62 -19.11 -0.73
C VAL A 2 26.05 -19.93 -1.88
N ALA A 3 26.12 -21.26 -1.79
CA ALA A 3 25.43 -22.10 -2.76
C ALA A 3 23.93 -21.88 -2.56
N LEU A 4 23.30 -21.19 -3.52
CA LEU A 4 21.88 -20.92 -3.48
C LEU A 4 21.15 -22.26 -3.52
N SER A 5 20.48 -22.62 -2.42
CA SER A 5 19.64 -23.81 -2.43
C SER A 5 18.40 -23.47 -3.26
N LEU A 6 18.30 -24.06 -4.45
CA LEU A 6 17.14 -23.89 -5.34
C LEU A 6 15.83 -24.10 -4.58
N ALA A 7 15.79 -25.06 -3.65
CA ALA A 7 14.63 -25.31 -2.81
C ALA A 7 14.26 -24.13 -1.89
N LYS A 8 15.27 -23.44 -1.31
CA LYS A 8 15.03 -22.24 -0.49
C LYS A 8 14.53 -21.08 -1.35
N LEU A 9 15.13 -20.87 -2.52
CA LEU A 9 14.68 -19.84 -3.45
C LEU A 9 13.23 -20.09 -3.89
N VAL A 10 12.91 -21.32 -4.31
CA VAL A 10 11.54 -21.69 -4.73
C VAL A 10 10.57 -21.54 -3.56
N GLY A 11 10.96 -21.94 -2.35
CA GLY A 11 10.16 -21.76 -1.14
C GLY A 11 9.89 -20.29 -0.84
N ALA A 12 10.92 -19.43 -0.91
CA ALA A 12 10.80 -18.00 -0.71
C ALA A 12 9.90 -17.37 -1.79
N THR A 13 10.12 -17.68 -3.07
CA THR A 13 9.28 -17.19 -4.18
C THR A 13 7.83 -17.63 -4.01
N ALA A 14 7.57 -18.90 -3.67
CA ALA A 14 6.21 -19.39 -3.51
C ALA A 14 5.52 -18.73 -2.31
N MET A 15 6.21 -18.59 -1.18
CA MET A 15 5.69 -17.92 0.00
C MET A 15 5.34 -16.47 -0.29
N VAL A 16 6.29 -15.71 -0.85
CA VAL A 16 6.06 -14.30 -1.20
C VAL A 16 4.94 -14.21 -2.23
N THR A 17 4.96 -15.00 -3.30
CA THR A 17 3.86 -15.00 -4.29
C THR A 17 2.50 -15.20 -3.65
N LEU A 18 2.37 -16.11 -2.67
CA LEU A 18 1.10 -16.33 -1.97
C LEU A 18 0.64 -15.11 -1.16
N THR A 19 1.56 -14.37 -0.55
CA THR A 19 1.24 -13.15 0.21
C THR A 19 1.11 -11.92 -0.68
N THR A 20 1.73 -11.88 -1.86
CA THR A 20 1.62 -10.74 -2.78
C THR A 20 0.46 -10.91 -3.78
N ILE A 21 -0.29 -12.02 -3.75
CA ILE A 21 -1.44 -12.23 -4.65
C ILE A 21 -2.58 -11.27 -4.32
N ASP A 22 -2.86 -11.00 -3.05
CA ASP A 22 -3.84 -9.99 -2.69
C ASP A 22 -3.31 -8.57 -2.93
N ASP A 23 -2.00 -8.35 -2.89
CA ASP A 23 -1.43 -7.07 -3.30
C ASP A 23 -1.61 -6.75 -4.78
N ALA A 24 -1.60 -7.81 -5.58
CA ALA A 24 -1.88 -7.77 -7.01
C ALA A 24 -3.24 -7.11 -7.32
N ILE A 25 -4.17 -7.20 -6.37
CA ILE A 25 -5.51 -6.63 -6.46
C ILE A 25 -5.49 -5.11 -6.53
N TRP A 26 -4.50 -4.48 -5.89
CA TRP A 26 -4.29 -3.04 -5.94
C TRP A 26 -3.76 -2.55 -7.27
N LEU A 27 -3.12 -3.45 -8.04
CA LEU A 27 -2.55 -3.14 -9.34
C LEU A 27 -3.58 -3.19 -10.48
N VAL A 28 -4.73 -3.83 -10.26
CA VAL A 28 -5.71 -4.10 -11.32
C VAL A 28 -6.27 -2.81 -11.96
N PRO A 29 -6.63 -1.75 -11.21
CA PRO A 29 -7.07 -0.48 -11.80
C PRO A 29 -6.00 0.18 -12.69
N TYR A 30 -4.73 -0.08 -12.41
CA TYR A 30 -3.58 0.52 -13.10
C TYR A 30 -3.10 -0.30 -14.31
N THR A 31 -3.61 -1.52 -14.46
CA THR A 31 -3.26 -2.43 -15.56
C THR A 31 -4.41 -2.62 -16.56
N ALA A 32 -5.49 -1.86 -16.40
CA ALA A 32 -6.67 -1.90 -17.25
C ALA A 32 -6.33 -1.67 -18.74
N GLN A 33 -7.06 -2.35 -19.62
CA GLN A 33 -6.76 -2.43 -21.06
C GLN A 33 -6.91 -1.09 -21.81
N TYR A 34 -7.65 -0.13 -21.25
CA TYR A 34 -7.85 1.18 -21.86
C TYR A 34 -6.61 2.11 -21.75
N LEU A 35 -5.63 1.76 -20.91
CA LEU A 35 -4.41 2.54 -20.74
C LEU A 35 -3.35 2.17 -21.80
N PRO A 36 -2.56 3.14 -22.28
CA PRO A 36 -1.47 2.86 -23.21
C PRO A 36 -0.44 1.91 -22.56
N LEU A 37 0.17 1.05 -23.40
CA LEU A 37 1.11 0.01 -22.96
C LEU A 37 2.29 0.59 -22.15
N SER A 38 2.79 1.76 -22.53
CA SER A 38 3.88 2.45 -21.83
C SER A 38 3.53 2.74 -20.37
N THR A 39 2.32 3.27 -20.11
CA THR A 39 1.85 3.55 -18.75
C THR A 39 1.69 2.27 -17.93
N ARG A 40 1.19 1.19 -18.54
CA ARG A 40 1.07 -0.12 -17.88
C ARG A 40 2.45 -0.67 -17.47
N VAL A 41 3.44 -0.58 -18.36
CA VAL A 41 4.82 -1.00 -18.08
C VAL A 41 5.46 -0.15 -16.98
N ILE A 42 5.28 1.17 -17.01
CA ILE A 42 5.80 2.06 -15.97
C ILE A 42 5.19 1.74 -14.60
N HIS A 43 3.87 1.54 -14.52
CA HIS A 43 3.21 1.17 -13.27
C HIS A 43 3.65 -0.21 -12.77
N GLY A 44 3.80 -1.20 -13.67
CA GLY A 44 4.33 -2.52 -13.32
C GLY A 44 5.76 -2.45 -12.78
N PHE A 45 6.62 -1.66 -13.42
CA PHE A 45 7.99 -1.45 -12.94
C PHE A 45 8.02 -0.74 -11.59
N LEU A 46 7.19 0.29 -11.39
CA LEU A 46 7.07 0.98 -10.10
C LEU A 46 6.58 0.05 -8.99
N PHE A 47 5.68 -0.90 -9.30
CA PHE A 47 5.24 -1.91 -8.35
C PHE A 47 6.40 -2.82 -7.92
N ILE A 48 7.11 -3.42 -8.88
CA ILE A 48 8.26 -4.28 -8.59
C ILE A 48 9.32 -3.52 -7.78
N LEU A 49 9.66 -2.30 -8.20
CA LEU A 49 10.64 -1.47 -7.52
C LEU A 49 10.20 -1.13 -6.08
N THR A 50 8.92 -0.85 -5.87
CA THR A 50 8.40 -0.52 -4.53
C THR A 50 8.47 -1.73 -3.62
N LEU A 51 8.06 -2.92 -4.08
CA LEU A 51 8.17 -4.16 -3.31
C LEU A 51 9.63 -4.47 -2.96
N GLU A 52 10.52 -4.41 -3.95
CA GLU A 52 11.94 -4.70 -3.73
C GLU A 52 12.57 -3.74 -2.71
N LEU A 53 12.28 -2.44 -2.81
CA LEU A 53 12.76 -1.45 -1.84
C LEU A 53 12.20 -1.69 -0.43
N LEU A 54 10.95 -2.12 -0.33
CA LEU A 54 10.31 -2.45 0.95
C LEU A 54 11.01 -3.65 1.60
N VAL A 55 11.26 -4.71 0.84
CA VAL A 55 11.96 -5.92 1.29
C VAL A 55 13.39 -5.58 1.70
N CYS A 56 14.11 -4.82 0.86
CA CYS A 56 15.46 -4.36 1.17
C CYS A 56 15.49 -3.52 2.46
N GLY A 57 14.49 -2.66 2.66
CA GLY A 57 14.31 -1.90 3.89
C GLY A 57 14.11 -2.82 5.10
N CYS A 58 13.24 -3.83 4.98
CA CYS A 58 12.96 -4.80 6.04
C CYS A 58 14.20 -5.62 6.40
N VAL A 59 14.93 -6.09 5.39
CA VAL A 59 16.20 -6.79 5.54
C VAL A 59 17.23 -5.90 6.24
N ALA A 60 17.37 -4.65 5.83
CA ALA A 60 18.31 -3.70 6.42
C ALA A 60 17.98 -3.42 7.90
N VAL A 61 16.70 -3.20 8.22
CA VAL A 61 16.23 -2.98 9.59
C VAL A 61 16.44 -4.22 10.45
N SER A 62 16.12 -5.41 9.93
CA SER A 62 16.30 -6.68 10.66
C SER A 62 17.77 -6.97 10.91
N SER A 63 18.63 -6.72 9.92
CA SER A 63 20.08 -6.90 10.05
C SER A 63 20.69 -5.92 11.05
N LEU A 64 20.22 -4.65 11.04
CA LEU A 64 20.62 -3.66 12.04
C LEU A 64 20.18 -4.07 13.45
N PHE A 65 18.96 -4.58 13.58
CA PHE A 65 18.44 -5.05 14.86
C PHE A 65 19.25 -6.23 15.40
N GLN A 66 19.52 -7.24 14.58
CA GLN A 66 20.39 -8.38 14.94
C GLN A 66 21.77 -7.88 15.39
N TRP A 67 22.38 -6.96 14.66
CA TRP A 67 23.67 -6.37 15.03
C TRP A 67 23.63 -5.62 16.38
N VAL A 68 22.53 -4.89 16.67
CA VAL A 68 22.35 -4.21 17.97
C VAL A 68 22.17 -5.21 19.11
N VAL A 69 21.42 -6.30 18.88
CA VAL A 69 21.23 -7.36 19.88
C VAL A 69 22.56 -8.07 20.16
N ASP A 70 23.30 -8.46 19.12
CA ASP A 70 24.60 -9.13 19.26
C ASP A 70 25.61 -8.27 20.01
N THR A 71 25.67 -6.96 19.72
CA THR A 71 26.59 -6.04 20.40
C THR A 71 26.21 -5.83 21.86
N LYS A 72 24.92 -5.81 22.21
CA LYS A 72 24.46 -5.64 23.60
C LYS A 72 24.53 -6.93 24.43
N ALA A 73 24.32 -8.09 23.80
CA ALA A 73 24.47 -9.39 24.44
C ALA A 73 25.90 -9.61 24.96
N ILE A 74 26.90 -9.07 24.27
CA ILE A 74 28.29 -9.12 24.69
C ILE A 74 28.57 -8.24 25.93
N SER A 75 27.77 -7.20 26.16
CA SER A 75 28.03 -6.19 27.20
C SER A 75 27.20 -6.32 28.48
N SER A 76 26.18 -7.17 28.54
CA SER A 76 25.22 -7.13 29.64
C SER A 76 24.60 -8.49 29.96
N ASP A 77 24.75 -8.97 31.20
CA ASP A 77 24.00 -10.09 31.83
C ASP A 77 22.50 -9.74 32.05
N VAL A 78 21.95 -8.81 31.27
CA VAL A 78 20.58 -8.33 31.43
C VAL A 78 19.65 -9.25 30.64
N HIS A 79 18.78 -9.95 31.35
CA HIS A 79 17.73 -10.78 30.77
C HIS A 79 16.71 -9.88 30.05
N TRP A 80 16.72 -9.91 28.71
CA TRP A 80 15.76 -9.15 27.91
C TRP A 80 14.39 -9.84 27.94
N PRO A 81 13.28 -9.08 28.03
CA PRO A 81 11.95 -9.62 27.81
C PRO A 81 11.82 -10.20 26.39
N ASP A 82 10.98 -11.22 26.25
CA ASP A 82 10.81 -12.03 25.02
C ASP A 82 10.86 -11.18 23.74
N GLU A 83 11.89 -11.40 22.92
CA GLU A 83 12.20 -10.62 21.71
C GLU A 83 11.00 -10.55 20.74
N ASN A 84 10.17 -11.60 20.71
CA ASN A 84 8.96 -11.69 19.90
C ASN A 84 7.93 -10.61 20.26
N ILE A 85 7.82 -10.24 21.54
CA ILE A 85 6.86 -9.23 22.01
C ILE A 85 7.33 -7.84 21.58
N ILE A 86 8.63 -7.57 21.70
CA ILE A 86 9.20 -6.28 21.29
C ILE A 86 9.02 -6.12 19.77
N LEU A 87 9.37 -7.14 18.99
CA LEU A 87 9.25 -7.08 17.54
C LEU A 87 7.80 -6.92 17.08
N GLY A 88 6.88 -7.70 17.69
CA GLY A 88 5.45 -7.62 17.42
C GLY A 88 4.86 -6.25 17.77
N SER A 89 5.27 -5.66 18.91
CA SER A 89 4.80 -4.33 19.32
C SER A 89 5.29 -3.21 18.39
N ILE A 90 6.52 -3.30 17.88
CA ILE A 90 7.06 -2.35 16.89
C ILE A 90 6.29 -2.46 15.58
N GLY A 91 6.06 -3.69 15.09
CA GLY A 91 5.27 -3.93 13.88
C GLY A 91 3.86 -3.37 13.99
N ALA A 92 3.17 -3.65 15.10
CA ALA A 92 1.83 -3.11 15.37
C ALA A 92 1.83 -1.58 15.46
N GLY A 93 2.83 -0.99 16.13
CA GLY A 93 2.99 0.46 16.23
C GLY A 93 3.16 1.14 14.87
N ILE A 94 4.02 0.58 14.00
CA ILE A 94 4.20 1.06 12.62
C ILE A 94 2.89 0.94 11.84
N CYS A 95 2.19 -0.20 11.94
CA CYS A 95 0.92 -0.42 11.26
C CYS A 95 -0.13 0.63 11.67
N TRP A 96 -0.25 0.93 12.96
CA TRP A 96 -1.16 1.98 13.47
C TRP A 96 -0.77 3.38 13.00
N ILE A 97 0.52 3.71 12.97
CA ILE A 97 1.01 5.01 12.46
C ILE A 97 0.60 5.16 10.99
N ILE A 98 0.76 4.12 10.18
CA ILE A 98 0.38 4.15 8.76
C ILE A 98 -1.14 4.25 8.60
N ALA A 99 -1.92 3.48 9.36
CA ALA A 99 -3.37 3.56 9.35
C ALA A 99 -3.88 4.96 9.72
N ILE A 100 -3.33 5.58 10.77
CA ILE A 100 -3.64 6.96 11.17
C ILE A 100 -3.24 7.94 10.07
N PHE A 101 -2.06 7.79 9.48
CA PHE A 101 -1.60 8.66 8.40
C PHE A 101 -2.55 8.62 7.19
N LEU A 102 -2.97 7.43 6.75
CA LEU A 102 -3.94 7.29 5.66
C LEU A 102 -5.29 7.89 6.02
N PHE A 103 -5.76 7.67 7.25
CA PHE A 103 -7.00 8.22 7.75
C PHE A 103 -6.97 9.76 7.73
N VAL A 104 -5.89 10.35 8.24
CA VAL A 104 -5.68 11.80 8.22
C VAL A 104 -5.62 12.33 6.79
N ARG A 105 -4.85 11.68 5.90
CA ARG A 105 -4.76 12.07 4.48
C ARG A 105 -6.13 12.04 3.80
N LYS A 106 -6.96 11.04 4.08
CA LYS A 106 -8.34 10.94 3.58
C LYS A 106 -9.22 12.05 4.15
N CYS A 107 -9.14 12.32 5.45
CA CYS A 107 -9.85 13.42 6.09
C CYS A 107 -9.47 14.78 5.49
N LEU A 108 -8.18 15.01 5.23
CA LEU A 108 -7.69 16.20 4.54
C LEU A 108 -8.20 16.29 3.11
N LYS A 109 -8.20 15.19 2.35
CA LYS A 109 -8.75 15.15 0.99
C LYS A 109 -10.26 15.41 0.98
N ARG A 110 -11.02 14.88 1.95
CA ARG A 110 -12.45 15.15 2.13
C ARG A 110 -12.70 16.62 2.45
N ARG A 111 -11.86 17.24 3.31
CA ARG A 111 -11.92 18.68 3.60
C ARG A 111 -11.64 19.55 2.37
N ARG A 112 -10.68 19.17 1.53
CA ARG A 112 -10.40 19.88 0.26
C ARG A 112 -11.61 19.87 -0.67
N ARG A 113 -12.23 18.70 -0.88
CA ARG A 113 -13.44 18.58 -1.71
C ARG A 113 -14.65 19.34 -1.15
N ALA A 114 -14.77 19.46 0.17
CA ALA A 114 -15.83 20.27 0.78
C ALA A 114 -15.61 21.77 0.49
N ARG A 115 -14.38 22.26 0.65
CA ARG A 115 -14.03 23.67 0.33
C ARG A 115 -14.23 24.02 -1.13
N GLU A 116 -13.87 23.12 -2.06
CA GLU A 116 -14.12 23.32 -3.49
C GLU A 116 -15.62 23.44 -3.82
N LYS A 117 -16.47 22.67 -3.14
CA LYS A 117 -17.94 22.78 -3.28
C LYS A 117 -18.47 24.11 -2.74
N ASP A 118 -17.94 24.59 -1.62
CA ASP A 118 -18.35 25.86 -1.02
C ASP A 118 -17.93 27.05 -1.91
N LEU A 119 -16.71 27.01 -2.47
CA LEU A 119 -16.21 28.01 -3.42
C LEU A 119 -17.04 28.03 -4.71
N THR A 120 -17.27 26.88 -5.33
CA THR A 120 -18.08 26.79 -6.56
C THR A 120 -19.54 27.18 -6.33
N MET A 121 -20.10 26.92 -5.15
CA MET A 121 -21.44 27.39 -4.78
C MET A 121 -21.47 28.92 -4.60
N SER A 122 -20.49 29.49 -3.91
CA SER A 122 -20.37 30.95 -3.74
C SER A 122 -20.19 31.67 -5.09
N GLU A 123 -19.43 31.09 -6.01
CA GLU A 123 -19.22 31.64 -7.36
C GLU A 123 -20.50 31.60 -8.21
N ARG A 124 -21.27 30.50 -8.12
CA ARG A 124 -22.59 30.40 -8.77
C ARG A 124 -23.60 31.39 -8.21
N GLU A 125 -23.57 31.66 -6.90
CA GLU A 125 -24.43 32.67 -6.28
C GLU A 125 -24.06 34.09 -6.74
N LEU A 126 -22.77 34.40 -6.82
CA LEU A 126 -22.29 35.69 -7.32
C LEU A 126 -22.65 35.90 -8.80
N HIS A 127 -22.47 34.87 -9.64
CA HIS A 127 -22.88 34.91 -11.04
C HIS A 127 -24.40 35.12 -11.19
N ARG A 128 -25.23 34.43 -10.40
CA ARG A 128 -26.69 34.66 -10.40
C ARG A 128 -27.04 36.10 -10.02
N ALA A 129 -26.43 36.66 -8.98
CA ALA A 129 -26.66 38.04 -8.57
C ALA A 129 -26.28 39.05 -9.67
N THR A 130 -25.16 38.81 -10.36
CA THR A 130 -24.66 39.68 -11.42
C THR A 130 -25.53 39.58 -12.69
N THR A 131 -25.87 38.37 -13.13
CA THR A 131 -26.72 38.15 -14.32
C THR A 131 -28.13 38.72 -14.14
N GLN A 132 -28.69 38.68 -12.93
CA GLN A 132 -30.01 39.27 -12.66
C GLN A 132 -30.01 40.80 -12.80
N GLN A 133 -28.87 41.47 -12.56
CA GLN A 133 -28.74 42.92 -12.74
C GLN A 133 -28.57 43.32 -14.21
N VAL A 134 -27.93 42.49 -15.03
CA VAL A 134 -27.65 42.78 -16.45
C VAL A 134 -28.81 42.38 -17.37
N SER A 135 -29.56 41.32 -17.03
CA SER A 135 -30.73 40.86 -17.81
C SER A 135 -31.87 41.90 -17.88
N ASN A 136 -31.84 42.95 -17.05
CA ASN A 136 -32.84 44.02 -17.11
C ASN A 136 -32.46 45.16 -18.08
N LYS A 137 -31.32 45.06 -18.80
CA LYS A 137 -30.83 46.17 -19.64
C LYS A 137 -30.60 45.87 -21.12
N TYR A 138 -30.23 44.66 -21.54
CA TYR A 138 -30.03 44.34 -22.97
C TYR A 138 -30.32 42.85 -23.27
N GLY A 139 -30.97 42.58 -24.40
CA GLY A 139 -31.40 41.26 -24.84
C GLY A 139 -30.26 40.24 -24.98
N SER A 140 -30.59 39.00 -24.65
CA SER A 140 -29.72 37.81 -24.58
C SER A 140 -29.09 37.45 -25.94
N ILE A 141 -27.76 37.37 -25.96
CA ILE A 141 -26.97 36.66 -26.97
C ILE A 141 -26.42 35.41 -26.27
N HIS A 142 -26.74 34.25 -26.82
CA HIS A 142 -26.27 32.93 -26.41
C HIS A 142 -24.79 32.80 -26.79
N THR A 143 -23.90 32.55 -25.82
CA THR A 143 -22.53 32.11 -26.08
C THR A 143 -22.33 30.78 -25.38
N ASP A 144 -22.22 29.74 -26.21
CA ASP A 144 -21.96 28.36 -25.83
C ASP A 144 -20.45 28.21 -25.55
N ASP A 145 -20.05 28.44 -24.29
CA ASP A 145 -18.71 28.12 -23.81
C ASP A 145 -18.77 26.85 -22.94
N GLU A 146 -18.80 25.70 -23.60
CA GLU A 146 -18.53 24.39 -23.01
C GLU A 146 -17.01 24.21 -22.87
N ASP A 147 -16.41 24.84 -21.87
CA ASP A 147 -15.01 24.56 -21.49
C ASP A 147 -14.96 23.30 -20.62
N GLU A 148 -14.73 22.19 -21.30
CA GLU A 148 -14.36 20.88 -20.79
C GLU A 148 -13.14 20.98 -19.88
N ASN A 149 -13.36 21.13 -18.56
CA ASN A 149 -12.39 20.72 -17.56
C ASN A 149 -12.33 19.19 -17.53
N GLU A 150 -11.70 18.62 -18.56
CA GLU A 150 -11.30 17.22 -18.65
C GLU A 150 -10.28 16.97 -17.53
N ILE A 151 -10.78 16.60 -16.35
CA ILE A 151 -9.97 16.16 -15.21
C ILE A 151 -9.14 15.00 -15.72
N SER A 152 -7.86 15.26 -16.00
CA SER A 152 -6.85 14.27 -16.38
C SER A 152 -7.03 13.02 -15.52
N SER A 153 -7.69 12.03 -16.10
CA SER A 153 -8.05 10.74 -15.50
C SER A 153 -6.85 9.80 -15.41
N THR A 154 -5.65 10.31 -15.72
CA THR A 154 -4.42 9.52 -15.64
C THR A 154 -4.10 9.21 -14.18
N PRO A 155 -3.96 7.92 -13.84
CA PRO A 155 -3.60 7.51 -12.49
C PRO A 155 -2.22 8.07 -12.10
N SER A 156 -2.16 8.80 -10.99
CA SER A 156 -0.88 9.33 -10.48
C SER A 156 0.08 8.18 -10.12
N PRO A 157 1.33 8.18 -10.60
CA PRO A 157 2.33 7.16 -10.25
C PRO A 157 2.54 7.02 -8.73
N LEU A 158 2.41 8.13 -7.99
CA LEU A 158 2.54 8.15 -6.53
C LEU A 158 1.40 7.39 -5.84
N ALA A 159 0.23 7.29 -6.48
CA ALA A 159 -0.86 6.47 -5.99
C ALA A 159 -0.49 4.99 -6.07
N VAL A 160 0.11 4.53 -7.19
CA VAL A 160 0.58 3.15 -7.34
C VAL A 160 1.59 2.81 -6.24
N VAL A 161 2.63 3.64 -6.07
CA VAL A 161 3.64 3.43 -5.01
C VAL A 161 2.98 3.36 -3.63
N SER A 162 2.02 4.26 -3.34
CA SER A 162 1.31 4.25 -2.06
C SER A 162 0.49 2.97 -1.89
N PHE A 163 -0.23 2.52 -2.92
CA PHE A 163 -1.07 1.32 -2.81
C PHE A 163 -0.24 0.04 -2.72
N THR A 164 0.83 -0.08 -3.51
CA THR A 164 1.78 -1.19 -3.40
C THR A 164 2.39 -1.26 -2.02
N ALA A 165 2.87 -0.13 -1.48
CA ALA A 165 3.47 -0.10 -0.15
C ALA A 165 2.46 -0.42 0.96
N LEU A 166 1.17 -0.18 0.74
CA LEU A 166 0.11 -0.51 1.68
C LEU A 166 -0.35 -1.96 1.60
N GLY A 167 -0.35 -2.54 0.40
CA GLY A 167 -0.58 -3.96 0.22
C GLY A 167 0.48 -4.75 0.97
N ALA A 168 1.74 -4.50 0.65
CA ALA A 168 2.89 -5.24 1.16
C ALA A 168 3.23 -4.96 2.64
N LEU A 169 2.32 -4.33 3.40
CA LEU A 169 2.52 -4.12 4.83
C LEU A 169 2.51 -5.42 5.64
N ASP A 170 1.74 -6.40 5.19
CA ASP A 170 1.76 -7.73 5.75
C ASP A 170 3.15 -8.37 5.56
N GLU A 171 3.77 -8.19 4.39
CA GLU A 171 5.15 -8.62 4.07
C GLU A 171 6.20 -8.03 5.02
N VAL A 172 6.08 -6.73 5.30
CA VAL A 172 6.94 -6.05 6.29
C VAL A 172 6.84 -6.68 7.67
N SER A 173 5.67 -7.20 8.05
CA SER A 173 5.44 -7.77 9.37
C SER A 173 6.05 -9.16 9.55
N TYR A 174 6.04 -10.00 8.50
CA TYR A 174 6.51 -11.38 8.62
C TYR A 174 7.97 -11.59 8.19
N PHE A 175 8.54 -10.72 7.34
CA PHE A 175 9.94 -10.84 6.92
C PHE A 175 10.95 -10.84 8.07
N PRO A 176 10.84 -9.97 9.10
CA PRO A 176 11.75 -10.03 10.24
C PRO A 176 11.71 -11.38 10.95
N SER A 177 10.52 -11.98 11.12
CA SER A 177 10.35 -13.30 11.74
C SER A 177 11.00 -14.42 10.90
N LEU A 178 10.90 -14.36 9.57
CA LEU A 178 11.55 -15.32 8.68
C LEU A 178 13.08 -15.23 8.73
N LEU A 179 13.60 -14.00 8.80
CA LEU A 179 15.03 -13.71 8.92
C LEU A 179 15.58 -14.16 10.26
N LEU A 180 14.90 -13.82 11.36
CA LEU A 180 15.28 -14.20 12.72
C LEU A 180 15.17 -15.72 12.93
N GLY A 181 14.16 -16.36 12.33
CA GLY A 181 14.02 -17.81 12.36
C GLY A 181 15.06 -18.57 11.52
N GLY A 182 15.90 -17.87 10.74
CA GLY A 182 16.93 -18.48 9.89
C GLY A 182 16.38 -19.36 8.78
N ILE A 183 15.08 -19.26 8.47
CA ILE A 183 14.41 -20.08 7.44
C ILE A 183 14.98 -19.72 6.07
N PHE A 184 15.07 -18.42 5.80
CA PHE A 184 15.60 -17.85 4.56
C PHE A 184 16.76 -16.90 4.84
N THR A 185 17.71 -16.85 3.91
CA THR A 185 18.73 -15.80 3.95
C THR A 185 18.16 -14.49 3.42
N PRO A 186 18.73 -13.32 3.79
CA PRO A 186 18.33 -12.03 3.21
C PRO A 186 18.30 -12.02 1.68
N PHE A 187 19.28 -12.69 1.07
CA PHE A 187 19.38 -12.77 -0.38
C PHE A 187 18.31 -13.67 -1.01
N ASP A 188 17.94 -14.77 -0.34
CA ASP A 188 16.85 -15.64 -0.79
C ASP A 188 15.51 -14.89 -0.76
N LEU A 189 15.28 -14.02 0.23
CA LEU A 189 14.06 -13.20 0.33
C LEU A 189 14.01 -12.09 -0.72
N CYS A 190 15.09 -11.35 -0.95
CA CYS A 190 15.14 -10.33 -2.02
C CYS A 190 14.89 -10.96 -3.39
N LEU A 191 15.65 -12.01 -3.76
CA LEU A 191 15.42 -12.69 -5.04
C LEU A 191 14.05 -13.35 -5.12
N GLY A 192 13.60 -13.97 -4.02
CA GLY A 192 12.29 -14.58 -3.92
C GLY A 192 11.18 -13.58 -4.23
N THR A 193 11.28 -12.38 -3.66
CA THR A 193 10.33 -11.29 -3.86
C THR A 193 10.38 -10.72 -5.27
N LEU A 194 11.57 -10.54 -5.83
CA LEU A 194 11.72 -10.11 -7.23
C LEU A 194 11.02 -11.08 -8.19
N PHE A 195 11.22 -12.39 -8.03
CA PHE A 195 10.56 -13.40 -8.86
C PHE A 195 9.05 -13.42 -8.62
N ALA A 196 8.61 -13.34 -7.37
CA ALA A 196 7.19 -13.28 -7.02
C ALA A 196 6.52 -12.07 -7.67
N ALA A 197 7.13 -10.88 -7.56
CA ALA A 197 6.61 -9.65 -8.16
C ALA A 197 6.50 -9.73 -9.69
N ILE A 198 7.46 -10.37 -10.36
CA ILE A 198 7.39 -10.63 -11.81
C ILE A 198 6.25 -11.59 -12.15
N ILE A 199 6.12 -12.71 -11.42
CA ILE A 199 5.05 -13.69 -11.62
C ILE A 199 3.69 -13.04 -11.43
N VAL A 200 3.50 -12.34 -10.31
CA VAL A 200 2.27 -11.61 -9.98
C VAL A 200 1.96 -10.57 -11.05
N LEU A 201 2.94 -9.78 -11.50
CA LEU A 201 2.75 -8.81 -12.57
C LEU A 201 2.27 -9.47 -13.87
N ILE A 202 2.88 -10.59 -14.27
CA ILE A 202 2.46 -11.34 -15.46
C ILE A 202 1.02 -11.85 -15.27
N VAL A 203 0.71 -12.44 -14.11
CA VAL A 203 -0.63 -12.97 -13.80
C VAL A 203 -1.68 -11.86 -13.86
N VAL A 204 -1.43 -10.71 -13.23
CA VAL A 204 -2.35 -9.57 -13.23
C VAL A 204 -2.55 -9.03 -14.64
N THR A 205 -1.46 -8.80 -15.36
CA THR A 205 -1.51 -8.16 -16.67
C THR A 205 -2.14 -9.05 -17.74
N VAL A 206 -1.93 -10.37 -17.66
CA VAL A 206 -2.47 -11.33 -18.64
C VAL A 206 -3.86 -11.84 -18.26
N PHE A 207 -4.08 -12.22 -17.00
CA PHE A 207 -5.32 -12.88 -16.57
C PHE A 207 -6.31 -11.89 -15.96
N LEU A 208 -5.94 -11.18 -14.89
CA LEU A 208 -6.90 -10.32 -14.17
C LEU A 208 -7.40 -9.16 -15.02
N SER A 209 -6.60 -8.66 -15.97
CA SER A 209 -7.04 -7.64 -16.93
C SER A 209 -8.20 -8.08 -17.83
N GLN A 210 -8.48 -9.39 -17.93
CA GLN A 210 -9.59 -9.93 -18.70
C GLN A 210 -10.87 -10.13 -17.85
N PHE A 211 -10.76 -10.16 -16.52
CA PHE A 211 -11.88 -10.43 -15.62
C PHE A 211 -12.60 -9.15 -15.17
N LYS A 212 -13.38 -8.56 -16.07
CA LYS A 212 -14.26 -7.41 -15.77
C LYS A 212 -15.15 -7.57 -14.52
N PRO A 213 -15.82 -8.71 -14.26
CA PRO A 213 -16.69 -8.82 -13.08
C PRO A 213 -15.92 -8.76 -11.75
N VAL A 214 -14.67 -9.24 -11.72
CA VAL A 214 -13.82 -9.18 -10.53
C VAL A 214 -13.40 -7.72 -10.27
N LEU A 215 -13.05 -7.00 -11.33
CA LEU A 215 -12.75 -5.57 -11.29
C LEU A 215 -13.93 -4.73 -10.76
N ASP A 216 -15.12 -4.95 -11.31
CA ASP A 216 -16.34 -4.23 -10.90
C ASP A 216 -16.71 -4.52 -9.43
N PHE A 217 -16.43 -5.75 -8.96
CA PHE A 217 -16.63 -6.11 -7.55
C PHE A 217 -15.61 -5.42 -6.63
N LEU A 218 -14.33 -5.40 -7.04
CA LEU A 218 -13.24 -4.78 -6.30
C LEU A 218 -13.40 -3.29 -6.11
N ASP A 219 -13.82 -2.58 -7.16
CA ASP A 219 -14.03 -1.13 -7.12
C ASP A 219 -15.12 -0.73 -6.11
N ARG A 220 -15.98 -1.69 -5.72
CA ARG A 220 -17.01 -1.49 -4.70
C ARG A 220 -16.47 -1.57 -3.27
N ILE A 221 -15.29 -2.16 -3.06
CA ILE A 221 -14.74 -2.38 -1.72
C ILE A 221 -13.95 -1.14 -1.27
N PRO A 222 -14.38 -0.47 -0.18
CA PRO A 222 -13.62 0.64 0.35
C PRO A 222 -12.28 0.18 0.95
N LEU A 223 -11.15 0.60 0.38
CA LEU A 223 -9.78 0.37 0.90
C LEU A 223 -9.67 0.53 2.42
N TYR A 224 -10.27 1.58 2.98
CA TYR A 224 -10.18 1.86 4.42
C TYR A 224 -10.84 0.78 5.29
N GLY A 225 -11.82 0.05 4.77
CA GLY A 225 -12.44 -1.07 5.46
C GLY A 225 -11.46 -2.23 5.59
N ILE A 226 -10.73 -2.56 4.52
CA ILE A 226 -9.72 -3.61 4.52
C ILE A 226 -8.60 -3.28 5.51
N VAL A 227 -8.04 -2.07 5.42
CA VAL A 227 -6.97 -1.63 6.34
C VAL A 227 -7.42 -1.62 7.79
N ALA A 228 -8.65 -1.20 8.09
CA ALA A 228 -9.18 -1.19 9.45
C ALA A 228 -9.37 -2.60 10.03
N VAL A 229 -9.84 -3.55 9.21
CA VAL A 229 -9.95 -4.96 9.61
C VAL A 229 -8.56 -5.52 9.90
N PHE A 230 -7.59 -5.29 9.02
CA PHE A 230 -6.22 -5.78 9.19
C PHE A 230 -5.57 -5.25 10.48
N ALA A 231 -5.66 -3.94 10.73
CA ALA A 231 -5.15 -3.33 11.96
C ALA A 231 -5.83 -3.90 13.21
N THR A 232 -7.14 -4.21 13.13
CA THR A 232 -7.89 -4.81 14.24
C THR A 232 -7.37 -6.22 14.54
N VAL A 233 -7.19 -7.05 13.50
CA VAL A 233 -6.68 -8.43 13.65
C VAL A 233 -5.28 -8.42 14.27
N LEU A 234 -4.35 -7.62 13.74
CA LEU A 234 -3.00 -7.50 14.31
C LEU A 234 -3.00 -7.03 15.78
N THR A 235 -3.90 -6.10 16.12
CA THR A 235 -4.02 -5.63 17.51
C THR A 235 -4.57 -6.72 18.43
N CYS A 236 -5.55 -7.50 17.94
CA CYS A 236 -6.10 -8.64 18.67
C CYS A 236 -5.05 -9.72 18.90
N ASP A 237 -4.23 -10.06 17.91
CA ASP A 237 -3.16 -11.06 18.05
C ASP A 237 -2.13 -10.64 19.11
N VAL A 238 -1.66 -9.39 19.06
CA VAL A 238 -0.72 -8.85 20.07
C VAL A 238 -1.33 -8.84 21.48
N LEU A 239 -2.61 -8.46 21.61
CA LEU A 239 -3.32 -8.50 22.89
C LEU A 239 -3.45 -9.94 23.41
N PHE A 240 -3.76 -10.89 22.53
CA PHE A 240 -3.90 -12.29 22.90
C PHE A 240 -2.59 -12.90 23.40
N ASP A 241 -1.48 -12.64 22.69
CA ASP A 241 -0.15 -13.08 23.11
C ASP A 241 0.22 -12.48 24.47
N THR A 242 -0.03 -11.19 24.68
CA THR A 242 0.25 -10.51 25.96
C THR A 242 -0.56 -11.12 27.11
N MET A 243 -1.86 -11.38 26.90
CA MET A 243 -2.74 -11.96 27.92
C MET A 243 -2.42 -13.42 28.24
N MET A 244 -1.93 -14.18 27.27
CA MET A 244 -1.53 -15.59 27.47
C MET A 244 -0.20 -15.69 28.22
N ASN A 245 0.72 -14.76 28.01
CA ASN A 245 2.02 -14.77 28.70
C ASN A 245 1.90 -14.39 30.18
N ASP A 246 0.95 -13.54 30.56
CA ASP A 246 0.70 -13.13 31.96
C ASP A 246 0.18 -14.28 32.86
N LYS A 247 -0.20 -15.41 32.27
CA LYS A 247 -0.71 -16.59 33.00
C LYS A 247 0.34 -17.67 33.27
N ARG A 248 1.58 -17.50 32.81
CA ARG A 248 2.69 -18.43 33.07
C ARG A 248 3.60 -17.90 34.17
#